data_AF-A0A4Y7Q2P1-F1
#
_entry.id   AF-A0A4Y7Q2P1-F1
#
_cell.length_a   1.000
_cell.length_b   1.000
_cell.length_c   1.000
_cell.angle_alpha   90.00
_cell.angle_beta   90.00
_cell.angle_gamma   90.00
#
_symmetry.space_group_name_H-M   'P 1'
#
loop_
_entity.id
_entity.type
_entity.pdbx_description
1 polymer ?
#
loop_
_entity_poly.entity_id
_entity_poly.type
_entity_poly.pdbx_seq_one_letter_code
_entity_poly.pdbx_strand_id
1 'polypeptide(L)'
;MSTLTEESDAVFFRELRVNATVGPDRWGKTRPQPVHISVQVHLPLERACRSDDVVDSVHYGDLCKDISALSLAKSFSDLHELAEEAGLHALRDSRVEGVRVVAEALNQFLMADSLGVEVSLTRSVNGHSVKSNAFIKNLGVHVIIGVNLPERISQQRVVIGIKFHEPAWKKPNWHNIHADLVRTIEKTSFLTLEAFTSHVAHAACGIPDVTKVTVHSEKPSALAFAQCSGVKITRTRSFYGLKKVENGT
;
A
#
# COMPACT_ATOMS: atom_id res chain seq x y z
N MET A 1 -10.37 20.66 -13.13
CA MET A 1 -9.79 19.32 -12.97
C MET A 1 -10.21 18.81 -11.60
N SER A 2 -11.26 17.99 -11.53
CA SER A 2 -11.69 17.38 -10.28
C SER A 2 -10.65 16.35 -9.87
N THR A 3 -10.00 16.57 -8.73
CA THR A 3 -9.27 15.51 -8.03
C THR A 3 -10.32 14.54 -7.48
N LEU A 4 -10.29 13.27 -7.92
CA LEU A 4 -11.14 12.23 -7.35
C LEU A 4 -10.91 12.16 -5.85
N THR A 5 -11.93 12.49 -5.07
CA THR A 5 -11.94 12.40 -3.60
C THR A 5 -12.62 11.09 -3.19
N GLU A 6 -12.42 10.66 -1.94
CA GLU A 6 -13.15 9.51 -1.35
C GLU A 6 -14.68 9.69 -1.38
N GLU A 7 -15.16 10.92 -1.58
CA GLU A 7 -16.58 11.28 -1.59
C GLU A 7 -17.25 11.11 -2.96
N SER A 8 -16.52 10.67 -3.98
CA SER A 8 -17.09 10.43 -5.32
C SER A 8 -17.79 9.07 -5.42
N ASP A 9 -18.90 9.05 -6.17
CA ASP A 9 -19.63 7.83 -6.51
C ASP A 9 -18.70 6.77 -7.08
N ALA A 10 -18.86 5.53 -6.61
CA ALA A 10 -18.01 4.44 -7.06
C ALA A 10 -18.69 3.08 -7.03
N VAL A 11 -18.38 2.27 -8.05
CA VAL A 11 -18.59 0.82 -8.03
C VAL A 11 -17.29 0.17 -7.61
N PHE A 12 -17.33 -0.74 -6.64
CA PHE A 12 -16.10 -1.36 -6.14
C PHE A 12 -16.27 -2.85 -5.85
N PHE A 13 -15.15 -3.56 -5.92
CA PHE A 13 -15.00 -4.89 -5.35
C PHE A 13 -13.68 -4.96 -4.57
N ARG A 14 -13.63 -5.83 -3.56
CA ARG A 14 -12.49 -5.95 -2.66
C ARG A 14 -11.96 -7.37 -2.67
N GLU A 15 -10.64 -7.47 -2.55
CA GLU A 15 -9.92 -8.73 -2.33
C GLU A 15 -10.25 -9.83 -3.37
N LEU A 16 -10.30 -9.46 -4.66
CA LEU A 16 -10.27 -10.45 -5.74
C LEU A 16 -8.96 -11.24 -5.62
N ARG A 17 -9.07 -12.54 -5.37
CA ARG A 17 -7.93 -13.42 -5.14
C ARG A 17 -7.44 -13.99 -6.46
N VAL A 18 -6.19 -13.70 -6.82
CA VAL A 18 -5.56 -14.19 -8.04
C VAL A 18 -4.17 -14.75 -7.74
N ASN A 19 -3.66 -15.57 -8.65
CA ASN A 19 -2.26 -15.96 -8.67
C ASN A 19 -1.57 -15.22 -9.82
N ALA A 20 -0.61 -14.34 -9.51
CA ALA A 20 0.07 -13.52 -10.49
C ALA A 20 1.59 -13.58 -10.29
N THR A 21 2.36 -13.50 -11.36
CA THR A 21 3.81 -13.31 -11.29
C THR A 21 4.10 -11.82 -11.24
N VAL A 22 4.45 -11.29 -10.07
CA VAL A 22 4.65 -9.84 -9.79
C VAL A 22 6.05 -9.55 -9.23
N GLY A 23 7.05 -10.24 -9.78
CA GLY A 23 8.43 -10.25 -9.26
C GLY A 23 8.73 -11.42 -8.32
N PRO A 24 9.86 -11.38 -7.60
CA PRO A 24 10.29 -12.46 -6.70
C PRO A 24 9.35 -12.63 -5.51
N ASP A 25 9.03 -13.89 -5.15
CA ASP A 25 8.28 -14.22 -3.94
C ASP A 25 9.12 -14.01 -2.67
N ARG A 26 8.55 -14.33 -1.50
CA ARG A 26 9.25 -14.26 -0.20
C ARG A 26 10.53 -15.09 -0.10
N TRP A 27 10.72 -16.07 -0.99
CA TRP A 27 11.92 -16.93 -1.07
C TRP A 27 12.88 -16.49 -2.18
N GLY A 28 12.59 -15.39 -2.86
CA GLY A 28 13.38 -14.86 -3.97
C GLY A 28 13.13 -15.57 -5.31
N LYS A 29 12.09 -16.39 -5.44
CA LYS A 29 11.77 -17.11 -6.68
C LYS A 29 10.72 -16.36 -7.49
N THR A 30 10.95 -16.19 -8.79
CA THR A 30 9.95 -15.62 -9.71
C THR A 30 8.99 -16.70 -10.17
N ARG A 31 7.76 -16.68 -9.65
CA ARG A 31 6.67 -17.60 -9.99
C ARG A 31 5.32 -16.97 -9.61
N PRO A 32 4.18 -17.54 -10.09
CA PRO A 32 2.87 -17.09 -9.64
C PRO A 32 2.74 -17.17 -8.12
N GLN A 33 2.25 -16.10 -7.51
CA GLN A 33 2.02 -15.99 -6.08
C GLN A 33 0.64 -15.38 -5.77
N PRO A 34 0.06 -15.64 -4.58
CA PRO A 34 -1.23 -15.09 -4.20
C PRO A 34 -1.18 -13.56 -4.09
N VAL A 35 -2.03 -12.90 -4.87
CA VAL A 35 -2.23 -11.45 -4.85
C VAL A 35 -3.71 -11.16 -4.63
N HIS A 36 -4.01 -10.22 -3.73
CA HIS A 36 -5.34 -9.66 -3.58
C HIS A 36 -5.43 -8.36 -4.36
N ILE A 37 -6.45 -8.21 -5.22
CA ILE A 37 -6.72 -7.00 -5.98
C ILE A 37 -8.07 -6.43 -5.55
N SER A 38 -8.07 -5.18 -5.10
CA SER A 38 -9.30 -4.41 -4.86
C SER A 38 -9.38 -3.28 -5.87
N VAL A 39 -10.54 -3.08 -6.47
CA VAL A 39 -10.76 -2.04 -7.48
C VAL A 39 -11.95 -1.19 -7.09
N GLN A 40 -11.79 0.13 -7.19
CA GLN A 40 -12.83 1.13 -7.04
C GLN A 40 -12.87 1.97 -8.31
N VAL A 41 -13.99 1.92 -9.01
CA VAL A 41 -14.21 2.59 -10.29
C VAL A 41 -15.13 3.78 -10.04
N HIS A 42 -14.62 4.98 -10.33
CA HIS A 42 -15.34 6.25 -10.15
C HIS A 42 -16.00 6.65 -11.46
N LEU A 43 -17.32 6.81 -11.41
CA LEU A 43 -18.17 7.21 -12.52
C LEU A 43 -19.48 7.81 -11.99
N PRO A 44 -20.14 8.71 -12.75
CA PRO A 44 -21.46 9.22 -12.38
C PRO A 44 -22.50 8.09 -12.36
N LEU A 45 -23.13 7.85 -11.20
CA LEU A 45 -24.12 6.78 -11.04
C LEU A 45 -25.57 7.26 -11.16
N GLU A 46 -25.80 8.57 -11.31
CA GLU A 46 -27.15 9.16 -11.36
C GLU A 46 -28.07 8.46 -12.37
N ARG A 47 -27.55 8.16 -13.58
CA ARG A 47 -28.33 7.50 -14.62
C ARG A 47 -28.71 6.07 -14.22
N ALA A 48 -27.74 5.26 -13.80
CA ALA A 48 -27.99 3.89 -13.36
C ALA A 48 -28.98 3.84 -12.17
N CYS A 49 -28.86 4.77 -11.23
CA CYS A 49 -29.78 4.89 -10.08
C CYS A 49 -31.22 5.21 -10.48
N ARG A 50 -31.43 5.91 -11.60
CA ARG A 50 -32.77 6.28 -12.09
C ARG A 50 -33.38 5.24 -13.02
N SER A 51 -32.55 4.61 -13.87
CA SER A 51 -33.02 3.65 -14.87
C SER A 51 -33.18 2.24 -14.32
N ASP A 52 -32.46 1.90 -13.24
CA ASP A 52 -32.35 0.52 -12.73
C ASP A 52 -31.89 -0.48 -13.80
N ASP A 53 -31.09 -0.01 -14.77
CA ASP A 53 -30.53 -0.83 -15.84
C ASP A 53 -29.02 -1.05 -15.61
N VAL A 54 -28.61 -2.32 -15.59
CA VAL A 54 -27.20 -2.72 -15.44
C VAL A 54 -26.31 -2.17 -16.56
N VAL A 55 -26.86 -1.93 -17.75
CA VAL A 55 -26.12 -1.36 -18.90
C VAL A 55 -25.65 0.06 -18.62
N ASP A 56 -26.39 0.81 -17.79
CA ASP A 56 -26.03 2.17 -17.40
C ASP A 56 -24.93 2.22 -16.32
N SER A 57 -24.49 1.07 -15.81
CA SER A 57 -23.41 0.92 -14.83
C SER A 57 -22.18 0.21 -15.41
N VAL A 58 -21.14 0.04 -14.59
CA VAL A 58 -19.97 -0.78 -14.90
C VAL A 58 -20.19 -2.20 -14.40
N HIS A 59 -20.07 -3.17 -15.31
CA HIS A 59 -20.24 -4.58 -14.99
C HIS A 59 -19.01 -5.13 -14.24
N TYR A 60 -19.00 -4.99 -12.92
CA TYR A 60 -17.91 -5.44 -12.05
C TYR A 60 -17.61 -6.95 -12.18
N GLY A 61 -18.61 -7.76 -12.56
CA GLY A 61 -18.43 -9.19 -12.79
C GLY A 61 -17.57 -9.51 -14.02
N ASP A 62 -17.62 -8.69 -15.06
CA ASP A 62 -16.80 -8.87 -16.25
C ASP A 62 -15.40 -8.31 -16.00
N LEU A 63 -15.31 -7.16 -15.35
CA LEU A 63 -14.04 -6.61 -14.89
C LEU A 63 -13.27 -7.59 -13.98
N CYS A 64 -13.96 -8.32 -13.09
CA CYS A 64 -13.33 -9.38 -12.28
C CYS A 64 -12.76 -10.52 -13.14
N LYS A 65 -13.51 -10.98 -14.15
CA LYS A 65 -13.06 -12.04 -15.07
C LYS A 65 -11.87 -11.58 -15.89
N ASP A 66 -11.92 -10.35 -16.40
CA ASP A 66 -10.88 -9.77 -17.24
C ASP A 66 -9.57 -9.59 -16.46
N ILE A 67 -9.64 -9.06 -15.24
CA ILE A 67 -8.46 -8.91 -14.36
C ILE A 67 -7.91 -10.28 -13.94
N SER A 68 -8.79 -11.25 -13.68
CA SER A 68 -8.37 -12.62 -13.36
C SER A 68 -7.64 -13.26 -14.55
N ALA A 69 -8.17 -13.14 -15.77
CA ALA A 69 -7.53 -13.64 -16.97
C ALA A 69 -6.19 -12.93 -17.25
N LEU A 70 -6.15 -11.60 -17.08
CA LEU A 70 -4.93 -10.79 -17.20
C LEU A 70 -3.83 -11.28 -16.24
N SER A 71 -4.18 -11.58 -14.99
CA SER A 71 -3.24 -12.03 -13.96
C SER A 71 -2.57 -13.37 -14.27
N LEU A 72 -3.27 -14.24 -15.01
CA LEU A 72 -2.80 -15.57 -15.40
C LEU A 72 -2.01 -15.55 -16.71
N ALA A 73 -2.40 -14.67 -17.65
CA ALA A 73 -1.84 -14.63 -19.00
C ALA A 73 -0.51 -13.88 -19.09
N LYS A 74 -0.30 -12.87 -18.24
CA LYS A 74 0.87 -11.98 -18.28
C LYS A 74 1.72 -12.15 -17.01
N SER A 75 3.04 -12.08 -17.17
CA SER A 75 3.96 -11.85 -16.05
C SER A 75 4.27 -10.36 -15.94
N PHE A 76 4.22 -9.85 -14.72
CA PHE A 76 4.44 -8.45 -14.40
C PHE A 76 5.81 -8.29 -13.72
N SER A 77 6.43 -7.15 -13.95
CA SER A 77 7.71 -6.80 -13.35
C SER A 77 7.61 -6.56 -11.84
N ASP A 78 6.50 -5.97 -11.39
CA ASP A 78 6.16 -5.74 -9.99
C ASP A 78 4.63 -5.61 -9.78
N LEU A 79 4.22 -5.31 -8.54
CA LEU A 79 2.82 -5.06 -8.19
C LEU A 79 2.24 -3.79 -8.83
N HIS A 80 3.08 -2.77 -9.07
CA HIS A 80 2.63 -1.50 -9.67
C HIS A 80 2.14 -1.73 -11.09
N GLU A 81 2.92 -2.46 -11.89
CA GLU A 81 2.54 -2.79 -13.27
C GLU A 81 1.21 -3.58 -13.31
N LEU A 82 1.02 -4.55 -12.41
CA LEU A 82 -0.25 -5.28 -12.31
C LEU A 82 -1.43 -4.36 -11.97
N ALA A 83 -1.26 -3.49 -10.97
CA ALA A 83 -2.32 -2.58 -10.52
C ALA A 83 -2.66 -1.54 -11.58
N GLU A 84 -1.66 -1.00 -12.27
CA GLU A 84 -1.81 -0.04 -13.37
C GLU A 84 -2.54 -0.68 -14.55
N GLU A 85 -2.13 -1.86 -15.01
CA GLU A 85 -2.78 -2.58 -16.12
C GLU A 85 -4.24 -2.96 -15.78
N ALA A 86 -4.51 -3.38 -14.55
CA ALA A 86 -5.87 -3.63 -14.08
C ALA A 86 -6.73 -2.35 -14.10
N GLY A 87 -6.17 -1.22 -13.69
CA GLY A 87 -6.85 0.07 -13.73
C GLY A 87 -7.09 0.58 -15.16
N LEU A 88 -6.13 0.37 -16.06
CA LEU A 88 -6.25 0.69 -17.48
C LEU A 88 -7.36 -0.14 -18.15
N HIS A 89 -7.55 -1.39 -17.71
CA HIS A 89 -8.67 -2.21 -18.18
C HIS A 89 -10.02 -1.60 -17.81
N ALA A 90 -10.18 -1.13 -16.57
CA ALA A 90 -11.39 -0.43 -16.13
C ALA A 90 -11.60 0.90 -16.86
N LEU A 91 -10.53 1.62 -17.20
CA LEU A 91 -10.58 2.86 -18.00
C LEU A 91 -10.91 2.64 -19.49
N ARG A 92 -11.12 1.41 -19.98
CA ARG A 92 -11.61 1.18 -21.34
C ARG A 92 -13.04 1.67 -21.51
N ASP A 93 -13.83 1.65 -20.44
CA ASP A 93 -15.15 2.28 -20.42
C ASP A 93 -14.98 3.80 -20.39
N SER A 94 -15.54 4.47 -21.40
CA SER A 94 -15.42 5.91 -21.60
C SER A 94 -16.15 6.73 -20.52
N ARG A 95 -17.10 6.10 -19.80
CA ARG A 95 -17.85 6.73 -18.70
C ARG A 95 -17.04 6.83 -17.41
N VAL A 96 -15.97 6.05 -17.29
CA VAL A 96 -15.13 6.02 -16.09
C VAL A 96 -14.25 7.26 -16.04
N GLU A 97 -14.38 8.01 -14.95
CA GLU A 97 -13.62 9.23 -14.66
C GLU A 97 -12.29 8.92 -13.96
N GLY A 98 -12.25 7.84 -13.18
CA GLY A 98 -11.00 7.26 -12.72
C GLY A 98 -11.18 5.99 -11.92
N VAL A 99 -10.05 5.42 -11.54
CA VAL A 99 -9.98 4.09 -10.94
C VAL A 99 -8.91 4.10 -9.87
N ARG A 100 -9.23 3.52 -8.72
CA ARG A 100 -8.27 3.22 -7.66
C ARG A 100 -8.13 1.70 -7.54
N VAL A 101 -6.93 1.20 -7.78
CA VAL A 101 -6.59 -0.22 -7.68
C VAL A 101 -5.61 -0.42 -6.54
N VAL A 102 -5.90 -1.37 -5.66
CA VAL A 102 -4.99 -1.81 -4.60
C VAL A 102 -4.60 -3.25 -4.89
N ALA A 103 -3.30 -3.49 -5.12
CA ALA A 103 -2.75 -4.83 -5.29
C ALA A 103 -1.86 -5.17 -4.09
N GLU A 104 -2.12 -6.29 -3.43
CA GLU A 104 -1.42 -6.77 -2.24
C GLU A 104 -0.85 -8.18 -2.47
N ALA A 105 0.49 -8.31 -2.48
CA ALA A 105 1.15 -9.60 -2.36
C ALA A 105 1.14 -10.04 -0.89
N LEU A 106 0.43 -11.13 -0.60
CA LEU A 106 0.27 -11.63 0.75
C LEU A 106 1.52 -12.36 1.22
N ASN A 107 1.89 -12.18 2.49
CA ASN A 107 3.03 -12.85 3.11
C ASN A 107 4.34 -12.70 2.31
N GLN A 108 4.49 -11.59 1.58
CA GLN A 108 5.72 -11.27 0.83
C GLN A 108 6.93 -11.19 1.77
N PHE A 109 6.68 -10.80 3.02
CA PHE A 109 7.66 -10.82 4.10
C PHE A 109 7.16 -11.72 5.22
N LEU A 110 8.06 -12.42 5.91
CA LEU A 110 7.69 -13.31 7.02
C LEU A 110 7.12 -12.56 8.23
N MET A 111 7.47 -11.28 8.37
CA MET A 111 7.11 -10.45 9.52
C MET A 111 5.93 -9.52 9.22
N ALA A 112 5.39 -9.50 7.99
CA ALA A 112 4.33 -8.58 7.58
C ALA A 112 3.20 -9.31 6.87
N ASP A 113 1.96 -8.83 7.04
CA ASP A 113 0.78 -9.45 6.45
C ASP A 113 0.79 -9.33 4.91
N SER A 114 1.14 -8.15 4.40
CA SER A 114 1.21 -7.91 2.96
C SER A 114 2.17 -6.79 2.59
N LEU A 115 2.66 -6.88 1.35
CA LEU A 115 3.23 -5.77 0.61
C LEU A 115 2.19 -5.33 -0.41
N GLY A 116 1.92 -4.03 -0.52
CA GLY A 116 0.95 -3.55 -1.48
C GLY A 116 1.29 -2.24 -2.15
N VAL A 117 0.59 -2.00 -3.25
CA VAL A 117 0.59 -0.74 -3.99
C VAL A 117 -0.85 -0.30 -4.20
N GLU A 118 -1.05 1.01 -4.18
CA GLU A 118 -2.32 1.68 -4.47
C GLU A 118 -2.05 2.57 -5.68
N VAL A 119 -2.65 2.25 -6.82
CA VAL A 119 -2.56 3.03 -8.05
C VAL A 119 -3.89 3.72 -8.30
N SER A 120 -3.85 5.05 -8.41
CA SER A 120 -4.99 5.89 -8.78
C SER A 120 -4.77 6.43 -10.19
N LEU A 121 -5.66 6.05 -11.09
CA LEU A 121 -5.72 6.55 -12.46
C LEU A 121 -6.87 7.55 -12.57
N THR A 122 -6.63 8.72 -13.13
CA THR A 122 -7.69 9.72 -13.39
C THR A 122 -7.66 10.10 -14.85
N ARG A 123 -8.81 10.05 -15.52
CA ARG A 123 -8.93 10.43 -16.93
C ARG A 123 -8.61 11.92 -17.08
N SER A 124 -7.80 12.25 -18.08
CA SER A 124 -7.41 13.62 -18.40
C SER A 124 -7.55 13.88 -19.90
N VAL A 125 -7.50 15.16 -20.31
CA VAL A 125 -7.70 15.56 -21.71
C VAL A 125 -6.70 14.88 -22.66
N ASN A 126 -5.49 14.59 -22.19
CA ASN A 126 -4.40 13.99 -22.98
C ASN A 126 -4.16 12.50 -22.64
N GLY A 127 -5.12 11.82 -22.01
CA GLY A 127 -5.01 10.42 -21.62
C GLY A 127 -5.44 10.18 -20.17
N HIS A 128 -4.50 9.83 -19.30
CA HIS A 128 -4.76 9.62 -17.89
C HIS A 128 -3.55 10.05 -17.05
N SER A 129 -3.80 10.52 -15.82
CA SER A 129 -2.76 10.75 -14.82
C SER A 129 -2.67 9.55 -13.89
N VAL A 130 -1.45 9.12 -13.59
CA VAL A 130 -1.15 8.03 -12.66
C VAL A 130 -0.57 8.61 -11.39
N LYS A 131 -1.13 8.21 -10.24
CA LYS A 131 -0.52 8.40 -8.93
C LYS A 131 -0.42 7.06 -8.24
N SER A 132 0.68 6.80 -7.55
CA SER A 132 0.86 5.54 -6.84
C SER A 132 1.40 5.74 -5.45
N ASN A 133 0.88 4.95 -4.51
CA ASN A 133 1.42 4.81 -3.16
C ASN A 133 1.84 3.36 -2.98
N ALA A 134 2.82 3.13 -2.11
CA ALA A 134 3.22 1.79 -1.73
C ALA A 134 3.10 1.62 -0.22
N PHE A 135 2.90 0.39 0.26
CA PHE A 135 2.77 0.15 1.69
C PHE A 135 3.22 -1.25 2.11
N ILE A 136 3.69 -1.33 3.35
CA ILE A 136 3.91 -2.57 4.08
C ILE A 136 2.85 -2.61 5.18
N LYS A 137 2.02 -3.66 5.17
CA LYS A 137 0.91 -3.81 6.11
C LYS A 137 1.32 -4.72 7.27
N ASN A 138 1.11 -4.23 8.49
CA ASN A 138 1.24 -5.01 9.72
C ASN A 138 2.59 -5.76 9.87
N LEU A 139 3.70 -5.06 9.66
CA LEU A 139 5.03 -5.50 10.05
C LEU A 139 5.11 -5.67 11.58
N GLY A 140 5.07 -6.91 12.05
CA GLY A 140 5.19 -7.29 13.45
C GLY A 140 6.64 -7.45 13.88
N VAL A 141 7.05 -6.67 14.88
CA VAL A 141 8.39 -6.74 15.50
C VAL A 141 8.27 -6.91 17.01
N HIS A 142 9.32 -7.43 17.64
CA HIS A 142 9.44 -7.51 19.09
C HIS A 142 10.52 -6.54 19.56
N VAL A 143 10.13 -5.51 20.32
CA VAL A 143 11.03 -4.45 20.78
C VAL A 143 10.78 -4.12 22.25
N ILE A 144 11.75 -3.49 22.90
CA ILE A 144 11.55 -2.95 24.24
C ILE A 144 10.82 -1.61 24.12
N ILE A 145 9.59 -1.53 24.65
CA ILE A 145 8.73 -0.35 24.51
C ILE A 145 7.89 -0.09 25.76
N GLY A 146 8.01 1.13 26.30
CA GLY A 146 7.25 1.55 27.47
C GLY A 146 8.13 2.02 28.63
N VAL A 147 7.49 2.42 29.71
CA VAL A 147 8.11 3.03 30.90
C VAL A 147 8.09 2.10 32.11
N ASN A 148 7.18 1.12 32.13
CA ASN A 148 7.01 0.24 33.29
C ASN A 148 8.13 -0.79 33.35
N LEU A 149 8.57 -1.17 34.55
CA LEU A 149 9.68 -2.11 34.72
C LEU A 149 9.49 -3.44 33.95
N PRO A 150 8.31 -4.10 33.96
CA PRO A 150 8.09 -5.30 33.16
C PRO A 150 8.28 -5.06 31.65
N GLU A 151 7.86 -3.89 31.15
CA GLU A 151 8.00 -3.49 29.75
C GLU A 151 9.46 -3.29 29.32
N ARG A 152 10.35 -3.02 30.28
CA ARG A 152 11.79 -2.82 30.08
C ARG A 152 12.59 -4.12 30.15
N ILE A 153 12.00 -5.20 30.67
CA ILE A 153 12.64 -6.51 30.79
C ILE A 153 12.28 -7.39 29.59
N SER A 154 11.01 -7.39 29.19
CA SER A 154 10.51 -8.25 28.11
C SER A 154 10.20 -7.45 26.84
N GLN A 155 10.66 -7.96 25.70
CA GLN A 155 10.24 -7.42 24.41
C GLN A 155 8.75 -7.65 24.21
N GLN A 156 8.10 -6.65 23.64
CA GLN A 156 6.67 -6.67 23.37
C GLN A 156 6.44 -6.57 21.87
N ARG A 157 5.36 -7.20 21.42
CA ARG A 157 4.94 -7.13 20.02
C ARG A 157 4.44 -5.73 19.71
N VAL A 158 5.02 -5.12 18.68
CA VAL A 158 4.54 -3.89 18.05
C VAL A 158 4.22 -4.21 16.60
N VAL A 159 3.04 -3.80 16.16
CA VAL A 159 2.55 -3.96 14.78
C VAL A 159 2.70 -2.62 14.08
N ILE A 160 3.38 -2.60 12.94
CA ILE A 160 3.74 -1.38 12.23
C ILE A 160 3.16 -1.45 10.82
N GLY A 161 2.49 -0.40 10.35
CA GLY A 161 2.29 -0.25 8.91
C GLY A 161 2.87 1.04 8.39
N ILE A 162 3.48 0.93 7.22
CA ILE A 162 4.26 1.97 6.58
C ILE A 162 3.61 2.23 5.23
N LYS A 163 3.21 3.47 4.96
CA LYS A 163 2.72 3.94 3.66
C LYS A 163 3.68 4.99 3.11
N PHE A 164 4.22 4.71 1.93
CA PHE A 164 5.02 5.61 1.12
C PHE A 164 4.08 6.36 0.17
N HIS A 165 4.10 7.69 0.24
CA HIS A 165 3.26 8.53 -0.62
C HIS A 165 4.04 8.96 -1.86
N GLU A 166 3.53 8.62 -3.04
CA GLU A 166 4.11 8.99 -4.34
C GLU A 166 5.64 8.82 -4.39
N PRO A 167 6.19 7.64 -4.06
CA PRO A 167 7.63 7.41 -4.15
C PRO A 167 8.07 7.43 -5.62
N ALA A 168 9.23 8.01 -5.91
CA ALA A 168 9.77 8.07 -7.28
C ALA A 168 10.48 6.76 -7.69
N TRP A 169 9.92 5.61 -7.32
CA TRP A 169 10.51 4.31 -7.61
C TRP A 169 10.11 3.81 -8.99
N LYS A 170 11.12 3.35 -9.76
CA LYS A 170 10.88 2.59 -10.99
C LYS A 170 10.78 1.09 -10.75
N LYS A 171 11.65 0.56 -9.90
CA LYS A 171 11.69 -0.87 -9.54
C LYS A 171 12.27 -1.04 -8.13
N PRO A 172 11.46 -0.91 -7.08
CA PRO A 172 11.94 -0.96 -5.71
C PRO A 172 12.43 -2.36 -5.34
N ASN A 173 13.60 -2.46 -4.71
CA ASN A 173 14.05 -3.73 -4.11
C ASN A 173 13.44 -3.87 -2.70
N TRP A 174 12.25 -4.46 -2.69
CA TRP A 174 11.45 -4.65 -1.48
C TRP A 174 12.11 -5.50 -0.40
N HIS A 175 12.88 -6.53 -0.77
CA HIS A 175 13.62 -7.36 0.19
C HIS A 175 14.71 -6.56 0.91
N ASN A 176 15.46 -5.72 0.20
CA ASN A 176 16.47 -4.85 0.81
C ASN A 176 15.82 -3.76 1.67
N ILE A 177 14.77 -3.10 1.16
CA ILE A 177 14.01 -2.09 1.92
C ILE A 177 13.49 -2.68 3.23
N HIS A 178 12.84 -3.85 3.17
CA HIS A 178 12.33 -4.54 4.34
C HIS A 178 13.45 -4.92 5.31
N ALA A 179 14.55 -5.51 4.82
CA ALA A 179 15.68 -5.92 5.65
C ALA A 179 16.34 -4.72 6.35
N ASP A 180 16.48 -3.59 5.65
CA ASP A 180 17.02 -2.35 6.21
C ASP A 180 16.11 -1.78 7.29
N LEU A 181 14.79 -1.70 7.03
CA LEU A 181 13.81 -1.25 8.00
C LEU A 181 13.84 -2.12 9.26
N VAL A 182 13.71 -3.45 9.12
CA VAL A 182 13.73 -4.39 10.25
C VAL A 182 15.01 -4.25 11.07
N ARG A 183 16.18 -4.21 10.41
CA ARG A 183 17.48 -4.04 11.08
C ARG A 183 17.56 -2.76 11.91
N THR A 184 16.97 -1.66 11.45
CA THR A 184 16.94 -0.40 12.21
C THR A 184 15.96 -0.40 13.38
N ILE A 185 14.98 -1.32 13.39
CA ILE A 185 13.88 -1.37 14.35
C ILE A 185 14.17 -2.37 15.49
N GLU A 186 14.68 -3.56 15.18
CA GLU A 186 14.82 -4.67 16.13
C GLU A 186 15.68 -4.34 17.36
N LYS A 187 16.68 -3.47 17.21
CA LYS A 187 17.61 -3.10 18.29
C LYS A 187 17.19 -1.85 19.07
N THR A 188 15.96 -1.40 18.89
CA THR A 188 15.47 -0.17 19.53
C THR A 188 14.90 -0.43 20.92
N SER A 189 15.00 0.58 21.77
CA SER A 189 14.50 0.54 23.15
C SER A 189 13.91 1.90 23.53
N PHE A 190 12.64 2.12 23.19
CA PHE A 190 11.97 3.40 23.39
C PHE A 190 11.07 3.39 24.62
N LEU A 191 10.84 4.57 25.19
CA LEU A 191 9.88 4.73 26.29
C LEU A 191 8.45 4.92 25.80
N THR A 192 8.28 5.49 24.60
CA THR A 192 6.97 5.89 24.06
C THR A 192 6.80 5.43 22.62
N LEU A 193 5.54 5.18 22.22
CA LEU A 193 5.21 4.80 20.84
C LEU A 193 5.44 5.95 19.86
N GLU A 194 5.37 7.19 20.31
CA GLU A 194 5.63 8.39 19.51
C GLU A 194 7.09 8.45 19.06
N ALA A 195 8.03 8.25 19.99
CA ALA A 195 9.46 8.23 19.68
C ALA A 195 9.80 7.04 18.77
N PHE A 196 9.24 5.86 19.07
CA PHE A 196 9.39 4.67 18.23
C PHE A 196 8.86 4.90 16.82
N THR A 197 7.63 5.38 16.67
CA THR A 197 7.00 5.62 15.37
C THR A 197 7.77 6.69 14.59
N SER A 198 8.27 7.73 15.26
CA SER A 198 9.12 8.76 14.65
C SER A 198 10.45 8.18 14.14
N HIS A 199 11.05 7.24 14.87
CA HIS A 199 12.26 6.54 14.42
C HIS A 199 12.00 5.68 13.19
N VAL A 200 10.90 4.92 13.15
CA VAL A 200 10.51 4.15 11.96
C VAL A 200 10.27 5.08 10.76
N ALA A 201 9.55 6.20 10.96
CA ALA A 201 9.32 7.17 9.90
C ALA A 201 10.61 7.83 9.41
N HIS A 202 11.58 8.07 10.30
CA HIS A 202 12.90 8.56 9.94
C HIS A 202 13.65 7.54 9.06
N ALA A 203 13.69 6.27 9.46
CA ALA A 203 14.30 5.19 8.67
C ALA A 203 13.63 5.04 7.29
N ALA A 204 12.29 5.05 7.24
CA ALA A 204 11.53 4.97 6.00
C ALA A 204 11.74 6.19 5.09
N CYS A 205 11.81 7.41 5.65
CA CYS A 205 12.18 8.62 4.91
C CYS A 205 13.64 8.62 4.45
N GLY A 206 14.52 7.83 5.08
CA GLY A 206 15.92 7.69 4.67
C GLY A 206 16.09 6.94 3.34
N ILE A 207 15.10 6.11 2.96
CA ILE A 207 15.13 5.33 1.72
C ILE A 207 15.19 6.28 0.51
N PRO A 208 16.03 5.99 -0.51
CA PRO A 208 16.05 6.77 -1.75
C PRO A 208 14.67 6.88 -2.40
N ASP A 209 14.42 8.00 -3.07
CA ASP A 209 13.18 8.31 -3.81
C ASP A 209 11.89 8.40 -2.98
N VAL A 210 11.95 8.24 -1.66
CA VAL A 210 10.84 8.45 -0.73
C VAL A 210 10.81 9.90 -0.29
N THR A 211 9.69 10.61 -0.50
CA THR A 211 9.53 12.02 -0.11
C THR A 211 8.70 12.20 1.16
N LYS A 212 7.67 11.38 1.34
CA LYS A 212 6.68 11.46 2.41
C LYS A 212 6.25 10.05 2.82
N VAL A 213 6.18 9.81 4.12
CA VAL A 213 5.73 8.54 4.70
C VAL A 213 4.66 8.78 5.75
N THR A 214 3.71 7.86 5.84
CA THR A 214 2.85 7.70 7.01
C THR A 214 3.20 6.39 7.67
N VAL A 215 3.50 6.44 8.97
CA VAL A 215 3.73 5.25 9.79
C VAL A 215 2.66 5.20 10.85
N HIS A 216 2.05 4.04 11.01
CA HIS A 216 1.24 3.70 12.19
C HIS A 216 1.95 2.59 12.96
N SER A 217 2.02 2.73 14.28
CA SER A 217 2.52 1.69 15.17
C SER A 217 1.47 1.40 16.24
N GLU A 218 1.16 0.14 16.45
CA GLU A 218 0.18 -0.34 17.42
C GLU A 218 0.86 -1.28 18.41
N LYS A 219 0.47 -1.17 19.67
CA LYS A 219 0.82 -2.07 20.76
C LYS A 219 -0.46 -2.79 21.19
N PRO A 220 -0.75 -4.00 20.68
CA PRO A 220 -2.02 -4.69 20.91
C PRO A 220 -2.35 -4.90 22.39
N SER A 221 -1.38 -5.36 23.18
CA SER A 221 -1.58 -5.72 24.58
C SER A 221 -1.38 -4.57 25.57
N ALA A 222 -1.39 -3.32 25.11
CA ALA A 222 -1.12 -2.17 25.98
C ALA A 222 -2.24 -1.88 26.99
N LEU A 223 -3.49 -2.17 26.62
CA LEU A 223 -4.68 -1.78 27.36
C LEU A 223 -5.59 -3.00 27.55
N ALA A 224 -6.01 -3.28 28.78
CA ALA A 224 -6.84 -4.45 29.09
C ALA A 224 -8.22 -4.43 28.41
N PHE A 225 -8.73 -3.23 28.08
CA PHE A 225 -10.08 -3.02 27.56
C PHE A 225 -10.12 -2.54 26.11
N ALA A 226 -8.98 -2.46 25.43
CA ALA A 226 -8.90 -2.08 24.02
C ALA A 226 -8.10 -3.11 23.23
N GLN A 227 -8.46 -3.32 21.96
CA GLN A 227 -7.74 -4.25 21.08
C GLN A 227 -6.28 -3.83 20.85
N CYS A 228 -6.01 -2.52 20.82
CA CYS A 228 -4.68 -1.95 20.77
C CYS A 228 -4.69 -0.49 21.23
N SER A 229 -3.51 0.03 21.58
CA SER A 229 -3.23 1.46 21.50
C SER A 229 -2.24 1.72 20.36
N GLY A 230 -2.29 2.88 19.71
CA GLY A 230 -1.43 3.16 18.57
C GLY A 230 -1.16 4.63 18.32
N VAL A 231 -0.10 4.89 17.57
CA VAL A 231 0.34 6.21 17.13
C VAL A 231 0.46 6.22 15.62
N LYS A 232 -0.11 7.23 14.97
CA LYS A 232 0.00 7.46 13.53
C LYS A 232 0.63 8.81 13.27
N ILE A 233 1.74 8.83 12.53
CA ILE A 233 2.41 10.07 12.12
C ILE A 233 2.60 10.09 10.62
N THR A 234 2.58 11.30 10.06
CA THR A 234 2.96 11.55 8.67
C THR A 234 4.09 12.56 8.64
N ARG A 235 5.20 12.23 7.99
CA ARG A 235 6.41 13.05 7.94
C ARG A 235 6.99 13.06 6.54
N THR A 236 7.67 14.15 6.22
CA THR A 236 8.44 14.32 4.99
C THR A 236 9.93 14.15 5.29
N ARG A 237 10.74 13.91 4.26
CA ARG A 237 12.21 13.95 4.40
C ARG A 237 12.72 15.23 5.06
N SER A 238 12.14 16.37 4.67
CA SER A 238 12.54 17.70 5.15
C SER A 238 12.35 17.87 6.66
N PHE A 239 11.37 17.19 7.27
CA PHE A 239 11.18 17.20 8.72
C PHE A 239 12.40 16.67 9.48
N TYR A 240 13.12 15.70 8.89
CA TYR A 240 14.32 15.10 9.48
C TYR A 240 15.63 15.75 9.00
N GLY A 241 15.56 16.86 8.26
CA GLY A 241 16.75 17.50 7.69
C GLY A 241 17.43 16.69 6.58
N LEU A 242 16.77 15.66 6.05
CA LEU A 242 17.30 14.84 4.96
C LEU A 242 17.18 15.60 3.64
N LYS A 243 18.31 15.85 2.97
CA LYS A 243 18.33 16.44 1.62
C LYS A 243 17.67 15.49 0.62
N LYS A 244 17.17 16.03 -0.50
CA LYS A 244 16.81 15.22 -1.67
C LYS A 244 18.08 14.48 -2.10
N VAL A 245 17.96 13.18 -2.35
CA VAL A 245 19.01 12.45 -3.07
C VAL A 245 18.96 13.01 -4.49
N GLU A 246 19.91 13.86 -4.84
CA GLU A 246 20.10 14.27 -6.23
C GLU A 246 20.59 13.03 -6.97
N ASN A 247 19.77 12.54 -7.90
CA ASN A 247 20.18 11.44 -8.77
C ASN A 247 21.40 11.91 -9.57
N GLY A 248 22.57 11.38 -9.22
CA GLY A 248 23.76 11.49 -10.05
C GLY A 248 23.44 10.93 -11.43
N THR A 249 23.73 11.74 -12.44
CA THR A 249 23.73 11.45 -13.89
C THR A 249 24.25 10.07 -14.24
#